data_AF-A0A9X2L6N9-F1
#
_entry.id   AF-A0A9X2L6N9-F1
#
_cell.length_a   1.000
_cell.length_b   1.000
_cell.length_c   1.000
_cell.angle_alpha   90.00
_cell.angle_beta   90.00
_cell.angle_gamma   90.00
#
_symmetry.space_group_name_H-M   'P 1'
#
loop_
_entity.id
_entity.type
_entity.pdbx_description
1 polymer ?
#
loop_
_entity_poly.entity_id
_entity_poly.type
_entity_poly.pdbx_seq_one_letter_code
_entity_poly.pdbx_strand_id
1 'polypeptide(L)'
;MSYNHSIVLIVAAEDRPMAEEAGRSLGYTDHEYTVALSPDGAEPATHYALHSWARQDFADLLTGRRDAGPDFTAVLAHLTVSVRASAAGHFQEALEAKGLQRITPPQAD
;
A
#
# COMPACT_ATOMS: atom_id res chain seq x y z
N MET A 1 20.10 2.54 -10.47
CA MET A 1 18.85 1.75 -10.41
C MET A 1 17.68 2.71 -10.53
N SER A 2 16.72 2.44 -11.42
CA SER A 2 15.62 3.39 -11.71
C SER A 2 14.31 2.96 -11.04
N TYR A 3 13.58 3.92 -10.48
CA TYR A 3 12.27 3.74 -9.87
C TYR A 3 11.20 4.01 -10.93
N ASN A 4 10.71 2.95 -11.58
CA ASN A 4 9.86 3.06 -12.77
C ASN A 4 8.45 2.52 -12.55
N HIS A 5 8.14 2.01 -11.35
CA HIS A 5 6.83 1.44 -11.04
C HIS A 5 6.15 2.28 -9.99
N SER A 6 4.96 2.78 -10.28
CA SER A 6 4.08 3.30 -9.25
C SER A 6 3.44 2.10 -8.54
N ILE A 7 3.51 2.08 -7.21
CA ILE A 7 2.91 1.05 -6.38
C ILE A 7 1.90 1.66 -5.43
N VAL A 8 0.76 0.99 -5.25
CA VAL A 8 -0.22 1.29 -4.22
C VAL A 8 -0.40 0.02 -3.40
N LEU A 9 -0.11 0.11 -2.12
CA LEU A 9 -0.37 -0.96 -1.16
C LEU A 9 -1.45 -0.48 -0.21
N ILE A 10 -2.47 -1.32 0.02
CA ILE A 10 -3.56 -1.05 0.96
C ILE A 10 -3.66 -2.23 1.92
N VAL A 11 -3.75 -1.93 3.21
CA VAL A 11 -3.82 -2.92 4.30
C VAL A 11 -4.95 -2.56 5.24
N ALA A 12 -5.60 -3.57 5.85
CA ALA A 12 -6.55 -3.35 6.92
C ALA A 12 -5.85 -2.69 8.14
N ALA A 13 -6.59 -1.89 8.91
CA ALA A 13 -6.03 -1.18 10.06
C ALA A 13 -5.41 -2.12 11.10
N GLU A 14 -6.00 -3.30 11.31
CA GLU A 14 -5.50 -4.34 12.24
C GLU A 14 -4.22 -5.03 11.75
N ASP A 15 -4.03 -5.14 10.43
CA ASP A 15 -2.88 -5.78 9.80
C ASP A 15 -1.71 -4.81 9.53
N ARG A 16 -1.93 -3.51 9.74
CA ARG A 16 -0.92 -2.47 9.49
C ARG A 16 0.42 -2.73 10.21
N PRO A 17 0.47 -3.09 11.51
CA PRO A 17 1.74 -3.35 12.20
C PRO A 17 2.53 -4.49 11.54
N MET A 18 1.84 -5.55 11.11
CA MET A 18 2.46 -6.69 10.42
C MET A 18 3.04 -6.26 9.07
N ALA A 19 2.29 -5.47 8.28
CA ALA A 19 2.76 -4.98 7.00
C ALA A 19 3.97 -4.05 7.11
N GLU A 20 4.00 -3.17 8.13
CA GLU A 20 5.16 -2.30 8.41
C GLU A 20 6.40 -3.12 8.82
N GLU A 21 6.24 -4.12 9.69
CA GLU A 21 7.35 -4.99 10.10
C GLU A 21 7.96 -5.75 8.92
N ALA A 22 7.11 -6.29 8.04
CA ALA A 22 7.55 -7.04 6.87
C ALA A 22 8.29 -6.14 5.87
N GLY A 23 7.77 -4.94 5.62
CA GLY A 23 8.45 -3.95 4.78
C GLY A 23 9.80 -3.52 5.35
N ARG A 24 9.91 -3.38 6.68
CA ARG A 24 11.17 -3.06 7.36
C ARG A 24 12.18 -4.20 7.27
N SER A 25 11.73 -5.45 7.49
CA SER A 25 12.57 -6.65 7.43
C SER A 25 13.20 -6.86 6.05
N LEU A 26 12.51 -6.43 4.99
CA LEU A 26 13.01 -6.47 3.62
C LEU A 26 13.81 -5.22 3.22
N GLY A 27 13.92 -4.22 4.10
CA GLY A 27 14.64 -2.97 3.83
C GLY A 27 13.92 -2.03 2.86
N TYR A 28 12.60 -2.15 2.72
CA TYR A 28 11.81 -1.36 1.76
C TYR A 28 11.02 -0.22 2.38
N THR A 29 10.51 -0.35 3.61
CA THR A 29 9.60 0.65 4.19
C THR A 29 9.85 0.86 5.68
N ASP A 30 9.80 2.10 6.16
CA ASP A 30 9.60 2.41 7.58
C ASP A 30 8.46 3.43 7.70
N HIS A 31 7.35 3.04 8.34
CA HIS A 31 6.16 3.87 8.58
C HIS A 31 5.48 4.50 7.35
N GLU A 32 5.32 3.75 6.26
CA GLU A 32 4.83 4.32 4.99
C GLU A 32 3.30 4.31 4.83
N TYR A 33 2.56 3.50 5.60
CA TYR A 33 1.10 3.41 5.56
C TYR A 33 0.42 4.60 6.28
N THR A 34 0.58 5.78 5.70
CA THR A 34 0.19 7.06 6.31
C THR A 34 -1.18 7.57 5.84
N VAL A 35 -1.71 7.06 4.73
CA VAL A 35 -3.00 7.50 4.20
C VAL A 35 -4.11 6.70 4.87
N ALA A 36 -4.84 7.33 5.78
CA ALA A 36 -6.01 6.75 6.43
C ALA A 36 -7.20 6.67 5.47
N LEU A 37 -7.88 5.51 5.44
CA LEU A 37 -8.97 5.23 4.52
C LEU A 37 -10.19 4.63 5.23
N SER A 38 -11.37 4.93 4.72
CA SER A 38 -12.65 4.32 5.09
C SER A 38 -13.60 4.28 3.90
N PRO A 39 -14.64 3.42 3.89
CA PRO A 39 -15.57 3.35 2.78
C PRO A 39 -16.32 4.67 2.49
N ASP A 40 -16.61 5.44 3.54
CA ASP A 40 -17.36 6.69 3.50
C ASP A 40 -16.47 7.94 3.64
N GLY A 41 -15.17 7.77 3.85
CA GLY A 41 -14.22 8.86 4.04
C GLY A 41 -14.30 9.51 5.43
N ALA A 42 -15.01 8.92 6.38
CA ALA A 42 -15.10 9.36 7.77
C ALA A 42 -14.25 8.50 8.72
N GLU A 43 -13.92 9.04 9.90
CA GLU A 43 -13.31 8.25 10.97
C GLU A 43 -14.30 7.22 11.55
N PRO A 44 -13.82 6.06 12.05
CA PRO A 44 -12.41 5.66 12.14
C PRO A 44 -11.84 5.08 10.83
N ALA A 45 -10.51 5.15 10.69
CA ALA A 45 -9.81 4.47 9.61
C ALA A 45 -9.98 2.95 9.70
N THR A 46 -10.46 2.35 8.61
CA THR A 46 -10.57 0.89 8.48
C THR A 46 -9.38 0.30 7.73
N HIS A 47 -8.72 1.12 6.91
CA HIS A 47 -7.56 0.74 6.11
C HIS A 47 -6.53 1.86 6.12
N TYR A 48 -5.29 1.49 5.78
CA TYR A 48 -4.23 2.43 5.49
C TYR A 48 -3.59 2.10 4.15
N ALA A 49 -3.11 3.12 3.47
CA ALA A 49 -2.41 2.95 2.20
C ALA A 49 -1.10 3.72 2.15
N LEU A 50 -0.24 3.24 1.26
CA LEU A 50 0.94 3.94 0.78
C LEU A 50 0.92 4.01 -0.75
N HIS A 51 1.47 5.10 -1.28
CA HIS A 51 1.66 5.31 -2.72
C HIS A 51 3.08 5.79 -2.93
N SER A 52 3.88 5.00 -3.63
CA SER A 52 5.29 5.32 -3.83
C SER A 52 5.78 4.86 -5.20
N TRP A 53 6.95 5.32 -5.57
CA TRP A 53 7.70 4.76 -6.67
C TRP A 53 8.58 3.61 -6.18
N ALA A 54 8.54 2.50 -6.88
CA ALA A 54 9.31 1.30 -6.60
C ALA A 54 10.26 0.96 -7.75
N ARG A 55 11.34 0.30 -7.36
CA ARG A 55 12.23 -0.40 -8.30
C ARG A 55 11.53 -1.64 -8.88
N GLN A 56 12.03 -2.12 -10.01
CA GLN A 56 11.53 -3.35 -10.65
C GLN A 56 11.59 -4.56 -9.72
N ASP A 57 12.67 -4.74 -8.97
CA ASP A 57 12.86 -5.90 -8.10
C ASP A 57 11.83 -5.97 -6.97
N PHE A 58 11.42 -4.82 -6.43
CA PHE A 58 10.33 -4.77 -5.45
C PHE A 58 8.96 -4.97 -6.11
N ALA A 59 8.73 -4.40 -7.30
CA ALA A 59 7.52 -4.68 -8.08
C ALA A 59 7.37 -6.17 -8.42
N ASP A 60 8.47 -6.88 -8.71
CA ASP A 60 8.47 -8.30 -8.99
C ASP A 60 8.15 -9.14 -7.74
N LEU A 61 8.63 -8.72 -6.56
CA LEU A 61 8.24 -9.33 -5.27
C LEU A 61 6.73 -9.17 -5.01
N LEU A 62 6.23 -7.94 -5.16
CA LEU A 62 4.81 -7.61 -4.94
C LEU A 62 3.86 -8.35 -5.91
N THR A 63 4.33 -8.65 -7.13
CA THR A 63 3.53 -9.33 -8.16
C THR A 63 3.79 -10.84 -8.24
N GLY A 64 4.58 -11.40 -7.31
CA GLY A 64 4.90 -12.83 -7.27
C GLY A 64 5.79 -13.32 -8.41
N ARG A 65 6.40 -12.42 -9.18
CA ARG A 65 7.39 -12.76 -10.23
C ARG A 65 8.75 -13.11 -9.65
N ARG A 66 8.96 -12.78 -8.39
CA ARG A 66 10.13 -13.15 -7.60
C ARG A 66 9.68 -13.72 -6.26
N ASP A 67 10.41 -14.72 -5.78
CA ASP A 67 10.16 -15.29 -4.46
C ASP A 67 10.47 -14.27 -3.36
N ALA A 68 9.48 -14.10 -2.51
CA ALA A 68 9.41 -13.21 -1.37
C ALA A 68 9.93 -13.85 -0.08
N GLY A 69 10.09 -15.18 -0.08
CA GLY A 69 10.20 -15.95 1.15
C GLY A 69 8.84 -16.12 1.84
N PRO A 70 8.74 -17.08 2.78
CA PRO A 70 7.46 -17.44 3.40
C PRO A 70 6.84 -16.29 4.20
N ASP A 71 7.66 -15.52 4.93
CA ASP A 71 7.17 -14.47 5.82
C ASP A 71 6.53 -13.31 5.05
N PHE A 72 7.14 -12.87 3.94
CA PHE A 72 6.55 -11.81 3.11
C PHE A 72 5.41 -12.32 2.24
N THR A 73 5.42 -13.60 1.84
CA THR A 73 4.27 -14.21 1.14
C THR A 73 3.02 -14.21 2.00
N ALA A 74 3.15 -14.49 3.30
CA ALA A 74 2.04 -14.39 4.23
C ALA A 74 1.50 -12.96 4.29
N VAL A 75 2.37 -11.96 4.36
CA VAL A 75 1.98 -10.54 4.39
C VAL A 75 1.27 -10.12 3.11
N LEU A 76 1.77 -10.55 1.94
CA LEU A 76 1.16 -10.23 0.64
C LEU A 76 -0.31 -10.69 0.55
N ALA A 77 -0.70 -11.75 1.26
CA ALA A 77 -2.08 -12.21 1.31
C ALA A 77 -3.04 -11.22 2.00
N HIS A 78 -2.51 -10.36 2.88
CA HIS A 78 -3.27 -9.32 3.59
C HIS A 78 -3.20 -7.96 2.88
N LEU A 79 -2.33 -7.83 1.87
CA LEU A 79 -2.18 -6.60 1.11
C LEU A 79 -3.05 -6.63 -0.14
N THR A 80 -3.73 -5.52 -0.37
CA THR A 80 -4.08 -5.16 -1.74
C THR A 80 -2.86 -4.55 -2.39
N VAL A 81 -2.38 -5.20 -3.45
CA VAL A 81 -1.24 -4.75 -4.23
C VAL A 81 -1.73 -4.25 -5.59
N SER A 82 -1.36 -3.03 -5.94
CA SER A 82 -1.52 -2.50 -7.31
C SER A 82 -0.20 -1.92 -7.79
N VAL A 83 0.25 -2.36 -8.97
CA VAL A 83 1.54 -1.96 -9.57
C VAL A 83 1.30 -1.51 -11.00
N ARG A 84 1.85 -0.34 -11.37
CA ARG A 84 1.75 0.24 -12.72
C ARG A 84 3.06 0.88 -13.15
N ALA A 85 3.26 1.00 -14.46
CA ALA A 85 4.38 1.76 -15.03
C ALA A 85 4.21 3.29 -14.96
N SER A 86 3.02 3.78 -14.59
CA SER A 86 2.68 5.20 -14.47
C SER A 86 1.94 5.48 -13.17
N ALA A 87 2.15 6.66 -12.58
CA ALA A 87 1.48 7.10 -11.36
C ALA A 87 0.19 7.91 -11.62
N ALA A 88 -0.04 8.39 -12.85
CA ALA A 88 -1.21 9.20 -13.18
C ALA A 88 -2.50 8.38 -12.94
N GLY A 89 -3.41 8.90 -12.11
CA GLY A 89 -4.68 8.25 -11.74
C GLY A 89 -4.54 7.02 -10.82
N HIS A 90 -3.34 6.44 -10.69
CA HIS A 90 -3.14 5.12 -10.11
C HIS A 90 -3.71 4.97 -8.69
N PHE A 91 -3.43 5.92 -7.79
CA PHE A 91 -3.90 5.83 -6.41
C PHE A 91 -5.43 5.89 -6.31
N GLN A 92 -6.05 6.84 -7.02
CA GLN A 92 -7.50 7.03 -7.00
C GLN A 92 -8.22 5.78 -7.52
N GLU A 93 -7.75 5.24 -8.64
CA GLU A 93 -8.32 4.01 -9.22
C GLU A 93 -8.18 2.79 -8.28
N ALA A 94 -7.06 2.69 -7.56
CA ALA A 94 -6.86 1.61 -6.58
C ALA A 94 -7.81 1.72 -5.39
N LEU A 95 -8.12 2.94 -4.94
CA LEU A 95 -9.12 3.18 -3.90
C LEU A 95 -10.54 2.84 -4.38
N GLU A 96 -10.90 3.31 -5.58
CA GLU A 96 -12.22 3.04 -6.18
C GLU A 96 -12.46 1.53 -6.38
N ALA A 97 -11.45 0.79 -6.83
CA ALA A 97 -11.51 -0.66 -6.96
C ALA A 97 -11.77 -1.39 -5.63
N LYS A 98 -11.50 -0.74 -4.49
CA LYS A 98 -11.78 -1.25 -3.15
C LYS A 98 -12.97 -0.59 -2.45
N GLY A 99 -13.64 0.36 -3.11
CA GLY A 99 -14.71 1.13 -2.50
C GLY A 99 -14.24 1.93 -1.28
N LEU A 100 -13.00 2.39 -1.30
CA LEU A 100 -12.39 3.17 -0.21
C LEU A 100 -12.26 4.64 -0.60
N GLN A 101 -12.27 5.50 0.40
CA GLN A 101 -12.05 6.93 0.29
C GLN A 101 -11.00 7.36 1.30
N ARG A 102 -10.28 8.45 0.99
CA ARG A 102 -9.38 9.07 1.97
C ARG A 102 -10.19 9.69 3.09
N ILE A 103 -9.79 9.44 4.32
CA ILE A 103 -10.28 10.23 5.44
C ILE A 103 -9.71 11.63 5.29
N THR A 104 -10.59 12.60 5.12
CA THR A 104 -10.20 14.02 5.14
C THR A 104 -10.36 14.48 6.58
N PRO A 105 -9.29 14.87 7.28
CA PRO A 105 -9.48 15.47 8.60
C PRO A 105 -10.37 16.71 8.43
N PRO A 106 -11.26 17.02 9.41
CA PRO A 106 -12.04 18.25 9.35
C PRO A 106 -11.07 19.41 9.13
N GLN A 107 -11.33 20.24 8.11
CA GLN A 107 -10.53 21.44 7.90
C GLN A 107 -10.64 22.25 9.20
N ALA A 108 -9.49 22.54 9.82
CA ALA A 108 -9.47 23.46 10.94
C ALA A 108 -9.87 24.84 10.41
N ASP A 109 -11.02 25.33 10.87
CA ASP A 109 -11.46 26.72 10.67
C ASP A 109 -10.50 27.71 11.37
#